data_AF-A0A1M5XE01-F1
#
_entry.id   AF-A0A1M5XE01-F1
#
_cell.length_a   1.000
_cell.length_b   1.000
_cell.length_c   1.000
_cell.angle_alpha   90.00
_cell.angle_beta   90.00
_cell.angle_gamma   90.00
#
_symmetry.space_group_name_H-M   'P 1'
#
loop_
_entity.id
_entity.type
_entity.pdbx_description
1 polymer ?
#
loop_
_entity_poly.entity_id
_entity_poly.type
_entity_poly.pdbx_seq_one_letter_code
_entity_poly.pdbx_strand_id
1 'polypeptide(L)'
;MERKTFLNINLTSEERKKLLEEIKCFFYEERDEEIGVIAAENLLDFFMDTMGKQIYNKALDDAKIWFDNKMKDVESDYYVNYK
;
A
#
# COMPACT_ATOMS: atom_id res chain seq x y z
N MET A 1 -16.28 6.43 -20.29
CA MET A 1 -15.79 7.33 -19.24
C MET A 1 -14.66 6.63 -18.52
N GLU A 2 -13.41 6.84 -18.98
CA GLU A 2 -12.25 6.35 -18.23
C GLU A 2 -12.12 7.20 -16.97
N ARG A 3 -12.29 6.60 -15.79
CA ARG A 3 -11.91 7.27 -14.54
C ARG A 3 -10.40 7.46 -14.60
N LYS A 4 -9.95 8.69 -14.84
CA LYS A 4 -8.57 9.10 -14.58
C LYS A 4 -8.31 8.82 -13.10
N THR A 5 -7.63 7.71 -12.81
CA THR A 5 -7.19 7.40 -11.44
C THR A 5 -6.01 8.28 -11.10
N PHE A 6 -6.25 9.31 -10.29
CA PHE A 6 -5.25 10.23 -9.73
C PHE A 6 -4.39 9.60 -8.63
N LEU A 7 -4.25 8.27 -8.60
CA LEU A 7 -3.50 7.58 -7.56
C LEU A 7 -2.04 7.47 -7.98
N ASN A 8 -1.30 8.56 -7.80
CA ASN A 8 0.15 8.52 -7.84
C ASN A 8 0.64 8.13 -6.45
N ILE A 9 0.95 6.84 -6.27
CA ILE A 9 1.56 6.36 -5.03
C ILE A 9 3.01 6.83 -5.06
N ASN A 10 3.28 7.93 -4.36
CA ASN A 10 4.61 8.51 -4.27
C ASN A 10 5.27 8.03 -2.99
N LEU A 11 6.38 7.30 -3.13
CA LEU A 11 7.26 6.97 -2.02
C LEU A 11 8.19 8.15 -1.73
N THR A 12 8.48 8.39 -0.46
CA THR A 12 9.60 9.24 -0.06
C THR A 12 10.92 8.61 -0.47
N SER A 13 11.98 9.42 -0.56
CA SER A 13 13.32 8.95 -0.89
C SER A 13 13.81 7.88 0.10
N GLU A 14 13.49 8.04 1.38
CA GLU A 14 13.83 7.10 2.46
C GLU A 14 13.07 5.78 2.33
N GLU A 15 11.76 5.82 2.11
CA GLU A 15 10.94 4.61 1.90
C GLU A 15 11.40 3.83 0.67
N ARG A 16 11.65 4.55 -0.44
CA ARG A 16 12.15 3.96 -1.67
C ARG A 16 13.50 3.28 -1.44
N LYS A 17 14.45 3.96 -0.79
CA LYS A 17 15.76 3.38 -0.46
C LYS A 17 15.63 2.11 0.38
N LYS A 18 14.74 2.12 1.38
CA LYS A 18 14.49 0.94 2.22
C LYS A 18 13.98 -0.24 1.41
N LEU A 19 12.99 0.00 0.53
CA LEU A 19 12.42 -1.04 -0.32
C LEU A 19 13.44 -1.61 -1.32
N LEU A 20 14.31 -0.78 -1.89
CA LEU A 20 15.38 -1.26 -2.77
C LEU A 20 16.35 -2.19 -2.04
N GLU A 21 16.73 -1.86 -0.81
CA GLU A 21 17.58 -2.75 0.00
C GLU A 21 16.84 -4.04 0.38
N GLU A 22 15.54 -3.97 0.70
CA GLU A 22 14.74 -5.18 0.96
C GLU A 22 14.66 -6.09 -0.28
N ILE A 23 14.47 -5.53 -1.48
CA ILE A 23 14.47 -6.30 -2.73
C ILE A 23 15.83 -6.96 -2.94
N LYS A 24 16.94 -6.23 -2.75
CA LYS A 24 18.30 -6.79 -2.87
C LYS A 24 18.54 -7.91 -1.86
N CYS A 25 18.17 -7.71 -0.59
CA CYS A 25 18.28 -8.72 0.46
C CYS A 25 17.47 -9.97 0.13
N PHE A 26 16.22 -9.82 -0.35
CA PHE A 26 15.39 -10.95 -0.74
C PHE A 26 16.04 -11.81 -1.83
N PHE A 27 16.63 -11.19 -2.85
CA PHE A 27 17.33 -11.95 -3.91
C PHE A 27 18.58 -12.65 -3.40
N TYR A 28 19.33 -12.01 -2.51
CA TYR A 28 20.49 -12.63 -1.88
C TYR A 28 20.07 -13.81 -0.99
N GLU A 29 19.09 -13.63 -0.10
CA GLU A 29 18.67 -14.66 0.87
C GLU A 29 17.96 -15.84 0.21
N GLU A 30 17.04 -15.59 -0.73
CA GLU A 30 16.20 -16.63 -1.31
C GLU A 30 16.77 -17.24 -2.59
N ARG A 31 17.71 -16.57 -3.25
CA ARG A 31 18.24 -16.98 -4.56
C ARG A 31 19.77 -17.00 -4.65
N ASP A 32 20.48 -16.64 -3.59
CA ASP A 32 21.95 -16.49 -3.57
C ASP A 32 22.44 -15.55 -4.72
N GLU A 33 21.62 -14.56 -5.06
CA GLU A 33 21.83 -13.66 -6.19
C GLU A 33 21.99 -12.21 -5.71
N GLU A 34 23.18 -11.62 -5.90
CA GLU A 34 23.37 -10.18 -5.72
C GLU A 34 22.88 -9.41 -6.96
N ILE A 35 21.82 -8.63 -6.78
CA ILE A 35 21.33 -7.73 -7.83
C ILE A 35 21.83 -6.29 -7.61
N GLY A 36 22.19 -5.63 -8.71
CA GLY A 36 22.59 -4.22 -8.70
C GLY A 36 21.42 -3.27 -8.48
N VAL A 37 21.73 -2.01 -8.15
CA VAL A 37 20.73 -0.95 -7.87
C VAL A 37 19.75 -0.77 -9.04
N ILE A 38 20.23 -0.78 -10.28
CA ILE A 38 19.36 -0.60 -11.47
C ILE A 38 18.34 -1.75 -11.61
N ALA A 39 18.74 -2.98 -11.28
CA ALA A 39 17.83 -4.12 -11.35
C ALA A 39 16.76 -4.05 -10.25
N ALA A 40 17.16 -3.69 -9.02
CA ALA A 40 16.24 -3.47 -7.91
C ALA A 40 15.25 -2.32 -8.18
N GLU A 41 15.73 -1.22 -8.79
CA GLU A 41 14.93 -0.08 -9.24
C GLU A 41 13.84 -0.50 -10.24
N ASN A 42 14.23 -1.22 -11.29
CA ASN A 42 13.29 -1.72 -12.29
C ASN A 42 12.23 -2.67 -11.70
N LEU A 43 12.62 -3.50 -10.73
CA LEU A 43 11.69 -4.39 -10.02
C LEU A 43 10.72 -3.61 -9.16
N LEU A 44 11.21 -2.62 -8.40
CA LEU A 44 10.36 -1.76 -7.60
C LEU A 44 9.34 -1.03 -8.47
N ASP A 45 9.78 -0.41 -9.56
CA ASP A 45 8.89 0.28 -10.51
C ASP A 45 7.83 -0.67 -11.08
N PHE A 46 8.23 -1.87 -11.50
CA PHE A 46 7.30 -2.89 -11.97
C PHE A 46 6.23 -3.24 -10.92
N PHE A 47 6.61 -3.42 -9.66
CA PHE A 47 5.65 -3.73 -8.59
C PHE A 47 4.72 -2.55 -8.27
N MET A 48 5.25 -1.33 -8.30
CA MET A 48 4.43 -0.12 -8.09
C MET A 48 3.37 0.05 -9.19
N ASP A 49 3.75 -0.20 -10.45
CA ASP A 49 2.85 -0.10 -11.60
C ASP A 49 1.83 -1.24 -11.66
N THR A 50 2.22 -2.46 -11.32
CA THR A 50 1.36 -3.64 -11.45
C THR A 50 0.45 -3.85 -10.25
N MET A 51 0.99 -3.74 -9.04
CA MET A 51 0.28 -4.10 -7.80
C MET A 51 -0.03 -2.88 -6.93
N GLY A 52 0.79 -1.83 -6.98
CA GLY A 52 0.66 -0.67 -6.08
C GLY A 52 -0.75 -0.10 -6.06
N LYS A 53 -1.32 0.19 -7.23
CA LYS A 53 -2.69 0.73 -7.34
C LYS A 53 -3.76 -0.21 -6.81
N GLN A 54 -3.63 -1.52 -7.04
CA GLN A 54 -4.62 -2.50 -6.57
C GLN A 54 -4.60 -2.60 -5.05
N ILE A 55 -3.41 -2.70 -4.46
CA ILE A 55 -3.20 -2.75 -3.01
C ILE A 55 -3.74 -1.47 -2.35
N TYR A 56 -3.41 -0.30 -2.89
CA TYR A 56 -3.87 0.97 -2.33
C TYR A 56 -5.39 1.12 -2.35
N ASN A 57 -6.05 0.77 -3.47
CA ASN A 57 -7.52 0.80 -3.54
C ASN A 57 -8.15 -0.16 -2.53
N LYS A 58 -7.62 -1.37 -2.40
CA LYS A 58 -8.11 -2.34 -1.42
C LYS A 58 -7.94 -1.82 0.01
N ALA A 59 -6.81 -1.19 0.31
CA ALA A 59 -6.59 -0.56 1.61
C ALA A 59 -7.58 0.59 1.89
N LEU A 60 -7.91 1.40 0.88
CA LEU A 60 -8.95 2.43 1.01
C LEU A 60 -10.35 1.84 1.26
N ASP A 61 -10.70 0.76 0.55
CA ASP A 61 -11.97 0.06 0.75
C ASP A 61 -12.06 -0.52 2.18
N ASP A 62 -10.99 -1.15 2.66
CA ASP A 62 -10.91 -1.70 4.01
C ASP A 62 -11.01 -0.59 5.07
N ALA A 63 -10.33 0.55 4.86
CA ALA A 63 -10.42 1.72 5.74
C ALA A 63 -11.85 2.30 5.80
N LYS A 64 -12.55 2.34 4.66
CA LYS A 64 -13.95 2.79 4.59
C LYS A 64 -14.87 1.85 5.39
N ILE A 65 -14.74 0.55 5.21
CA ILE A 65 -15.56 -0.45 5.93
C ILE A 65 -15.34 -0.29 7.44
N TRP A 66 -14.08 -0.14 7.87
CA TRP A 66 -13.75 0.09 9.28
C TRP A 66 -14.40 1.35 9.83
N PHE A 67 -14.34 2.46 9.09
CA PHE A 67 -14.95 3.73 9.49
C PHE A 67 -16.47 3.65 9.59
N ASP A 68 -17.12 3.05 8.60
CA ASP A 68 -18.58 2.88 8.58
C ASP A 68 -19.07 2.05 9.78
N ASN A 69 -18.31 1.02 10.16
CA ASN A 69 -18.61 0.22 11.36
C ASN A 69 -18.44 1.04 12.64
N LYS A 70 -17.37 1.82 12.76
CA LYS A 70 -17.15 2.70 13.92
C LYS A 70 -18.25 3.74 14.07
N MET A 71 -18.78 4.26 12.96
CA MET A 71 -19.86 5.23 13.02
C MET A 71 -21.19 4.63 13.48
N LYS A 72 -21.47 3.37 13.10
CA LYS A 72 -22.62 2.61 13.65
C LYS A 72 -22.47 2.35 15.14
N ASP A 73 -21.27 2.03 15.62
CA ASP A 73 -21.00 1.84 17.05
C ASP A 73 -21.35 3.13 17.82
N VAL A 74 -20.85 4.28 17.35
CA VAL A 74 -21.13 5.60 17.97
C VAL A 74 -22.62 5.93 17.96
N GLU A 75 -23.31 5.65 16.85
CA GLU A 75 -24.76 5.87 16.75
C GLU A 75 -25.52 4.98 17.75
N SER A 76 -25.16 3.69 17.84
CA SER A 76 -25.72 2.76 18.82
C SER A 76 -25.50 3.23 20.25
N ASP A 77 -24.27 3.66 20.59
CA ASP A 77 -23.94 4.17 21.92
C ASP A 77 -24.76 5.40 22.31
N TYR A 78 -25.02 6.31 21.35
CA TYR A 78 -25.90 7.46 21.59
C TYR A 78 -27.33 7.02 21.92
N TYR A 79 -27.89 6.09 21.13
CA TYR A 79 -29.25 5.59 21.36
C TYR A 79 -29.40 4.86 22.69
N VAL A 80 -28.39 4.06 23.11
CA VAL A 80 -28.42 3.32 24.38
C VAL A 80 -28.34 4.23 25.60
N ASN A 81 -27.56 5.32 25.52
CA ASN A 81 -27.26 6.14 26.70
C ASN A 81 -28.17 7.38 26.87
N TYR A 82 -28.81 7.85 25.81
CA TYR A 82 -29.51 9.15 25.83
C TYR A 82 -30.95 9.12 25.34
N LYS A 83 -31.48 7.95 24.97
CA LYS A 83 -32.86 7.79 24.54
C LYS A 83 -33.60 6.73 25.34
#